data_AF-A0AAP8YZH7-F1
#
_entry.id   AF-A0AAP8YZH7-F1
#
_cell.length_a   1.000
_cell.length_b   1.000
_cell.length_c   1.000
_cell.angle_alpha   90.00
_cell.angle_beta   90.00
_cell.angle_gamma   90.00
#
_symmetry.space_group_name_H-M   'P 1'
#
loop_
_entity.id
_entity.type
_entity.pdbx_description
1 polymer ?
#
loop_
_entity_poly.entity_id
_entity_poly.type
_entity_poly.pdbx_seq_one_letter_code
_entity_poly.pdbx_strand_id
1 'polypeptide(L)'
;MIDLVERIRNEVVHADGTIFESFYDWHGRRTEFEVEMAQVKYVRVSKVVEIRKYIVSDSGSEVLFSAAGIPYILPDRSGVLVVFNEKPSRFDFAESPWFFGFPHNAAIYDVDGALRFQLHNPYGGSSYIGAIHSGAMPEHPNSLGVLIDTVGHESEWLYLIDPDGAELIPTGKWIRY
;
A
#
# COMPACT_ATOMS: atom_id res chain seq x y z
N MET A 1 -10.27 -10.31 -21.06
CA MET A 1 -9.57 -9.03 -20.85
C MET A 1 -9.22 -9.01 -19.38
N ILE A 2 -7.95 -8.80 -19.03
CA ILE A 2 -7.55 -8.70 -17.62
C ILE A 2 -7.90 -7.27 -17.19
N ASP A 3 -8.67 -7.14 -16.12
CA ASP A 3 -9.05 -5.85 -15.53
C ASP A 3 -7.85 -5.29 -14.78
N LEU A 4 -7.50 -4.01 -14.99
CA LEU A 4 -6.29 -3.42 -14.44
C LEU A 4 -6.61 -2.33 -13.44
N VAL A 5 -5.78 -2.17 -12.41
CA VAL A 5 -5.94 -1.11 -11.42
C VAL A 5 -5.75 0.25 -12.10
N GLU A 6 -6.79 1.09 -12.09
CA GLU A 6 -6.74 2.47 -12.57
C GLU A 6 -6.28 3.41 -11.44
N ARG A 7 -6.92 3.29 -10.28
CA ARG A 7 -6.71 4.18 -9.13
C ARG A 7 -7.12 3.53 -7.81
N ILE A 8 -6.67 4.14 -6.73
CA ILE A 8 -7.16 3.87 -5.37
C ILE A 8 -8.01 5.05 -4.93
N ARG A 9 -9.23 4.78 -4.46
CA ARG A 9 -10.11 5.77 -3.83
C ARG A 9 -10.21 5.51 -2.33
N ASN A 10 -10.26 6.57 -1.53
CA ASN A 10 -10.53 6.52 -0.11
C ASN A 10 -11.75 7.39 0.19
N GLU A 11 -12.59 6.92 1.09
CA GLU A 11 -13.71 7.67 1.64
C GLU A 11 -13.53 7.79 3.15
N VAL A 12 -13.69 9.00 3.67
CA VAL A 12 -13.69 9.26 5.11
C VAL A 12 -15.06 9.80 5.50
N VAL A 13 -15.77 8.98 6.28
CA VAL A 13 -17.13 9.26 6.73
C VAL A 13 -17.08 9.83 8.14
N HIS A 14 -17.71 10.99 8.32
CA HIS A 14 -17.83 11.67 9.59
C HIS A 14 -19.17 11.37 10.28
N ALA A 15 -19.22 11.54 11.60
CA ALA A 15 -20.37 11.22 12.44
C ALA A 15 -21.65 12.01 12.08
N ASP A 16 -21.51 13.14 11.38
CA ASP A 16 -22.61 13.98 10.89
C ASP A 16 -23.07 13.61 9.48
N GLY A 17 -22.50 12.55 8.89
CA GLY A 17 -22.80 12.10 7.53
C GLY A 17 -21.97 12.79 6.44
N THR A 18 -21.09 13.73 6.76
CA THR A 18 -20.17 14.33 5.78
C THR A 18 -19.18 13.29 5.28
N ILE A 19 -18.98 13.23 3.96
CA ILE A 19 -18.04 12.32 3.30
C ILE A 19 -16.98 13.14 2.58
N PHE A 20 -15.71 12.82 2.84
CA PHE A 20 -14.58 13.31 2.07
C PHE A 20 -14.03 12.17 1.22
N GLU A 21 -13.86 12.43 -0.07
CA GLU A 21 -13.26 11.50 -1.01
C GLU A 21 -11.84 11.95 -1.35
N SER A 22 -10.91 11.00 -1.38
CA SER A 22 -9.59 11.20 -1.95
C SER A 22 -9.18 10.06 -2.87
N PHE A 23 -8.27 10.30 -3.80
CA PHE A 23 -7.75 9.27 -4.69
C PHE A 23 -6.30 9.54 -5.09
N TYR A 24 -5.65 8.49 -5.57
CA TYR A 24 -4.44 8.58 -6.40
C TYR A 24 -4.50 7.53 -7.48
N ASP A 25 -3.99 7.86 -8.67
CA ASP A 25 -4.03 6.98 -9.83
C ASP A 25 -2.64 6.60 -10.32
N TRP A 26 -2.62 5.65 -11.25
CA TRP A 26 -1.39 5.17 -11.88
C TRP A 26 -0.60 6.26 -12.62
N HIS A 27 -1.30 7.29 -13.11
CA HIS A 27 -0.68 8.41 -13.83
C HIS A 27 -0.10 9.48 -12.91
N GLY A 28 -0.12 9.25 -11.59
CA GLY A 28 0.38 10.20 -10.58
C GLY A 28 -0.57 11.35 -10.31
N ARG A 29 -1.80 11.33 -10.85
CA ARG A 29 -2.85 12.27 -10.42
C ARG A 29 -3.34 11.83 -9.06
N ARG A 30 -3.60 12.80 -8.19
CA ARG A 30 -4.15 12.57 -6.86
C ARG A 30 -5.02 13.74 -6.44
N THR A 31 -5.77 13.54 -5.38
CA THR A 31 -6.53 14.62 -4.73
C THR A 31 -5.63 15.80 -4.39
N GLU A 32 -6.14 17.00 -4.67
CA GLU A 32 -5.42 18.24 -4.39
C GLU A 32 -5.14 18.38 -2.90
N PHE A 33 -3.96 18.94 -2.59
CA PHE A 33 -3.50 19.10 -1.22
C PHE A 33 -4.45 19.94 -0.37
N GLU A 34 -5.09 20.95 -0.98
CA GLU A 34 -6.07 21.82 -0.34
C GLU A 34 -7.30 21.03 0.14
N VAL A 35 -7.75 20.04 -0.65
CA VAL A 35 -8.88 19.17 -0.32
C VAL A 35 -8.50 18.21 0.81
N GLU A 36 -7.32 17.59 0.73
CA GLU A 36 -6.79 16.73 1.81
C GLU A 36 -6.66 17.52 3.13
N MET A 37 -6.16 18.76 3.06
CA MET A 37 -5.99 19.61 4.23
C MET A 37 -7.34 20.07 4.82
N ALA A 38 -8.34 20.32 3.97
CA ALA A 38 -9.70 20.64 4.42
C ALA A 38 -10.28 19.47 5.23
N GLN A 39 -10.14 18.24 4.73
CA GLN A 39 -10.54 17.03 5.44
C GLN A 39 -9.83 16.90 6.79
N VAL A 40 -8.50 17.02 6.84
CA VAL A 40 -7.71 16.91 8.08
C VAL A 40 -8.18 17.91 9.13
N LYS A 41 -8.48 19.15 8.72
CA LYS A 41 -9.03 20.18 9.61
C LYS A 41 -10.45 19.84 10.07
N TYR A 42 -11.26 19.25 9.19
CA TYR A 42 -12.65 18.93 9.48
C TYR A 42 -12.83 17.85 10.56
N VAL A 43 -11.82 17.03 10.82
CA VAL A 43 -11.81 16.09 11.96
C VAL A 43 -12.04 16.78 13.31
N ARG A 44 -11.74 18.09 13.42
CA ARG A 44 -12.03 18.90 14.62
C ARG A 44 -13.51 19.31 14.74
N VAL A 45 -14.24 19.32 13.63
CA VAL A 45 -15.67 19.66 13.56
C VAL A 45 -16.50 18.41 13.85
N SER A 46 -16.15 17.29 13.22
CA SER A 46 -16.89 16.04 13.32
C SER A 46 -15.94 14.85 13.37
N LYS A 47 -16.23 13.88 14.25
CA LYS A 47 -15.39 12.69 14.42
C LYS A 47 -15.49 11.80 13.19
N VAL A 48 -14.37 11.22 12.76
CA VAL A 48 -14.37 10.14 11.77
C VAL A 48 -14.98 8.90 12.41
N VAL A 49 -15.97 8.30 11.73
CA VAL A 49 -16.61 7.06 12.15
C VAL A 49 -16.24 5.88 11.25
N GLU A 50 -15.85 6.14 10.01
CA GLU A 50 -15.49 5.09 9.06
C GLU A 50 -14.46 5.60 8.04
N ILE A 51 -13.54 4.73 7.65
CA ILE A 51 -12.63 4.94 6.53
C ILE A 51 -12.78 3.73 5.62
N ARG A 52 -13.15 3.97 4.36
CA ARG A 52 -13.24 2.93 3.32
C ARG A 52 -12.18 3.18 2.27
N LYS A 53 -11.63 2.10 1.73
CA LYS A 53 -10.68 2.14 0.62
C LYS A 53 -11.20 1.28 -0.50
N TYR A 54 -10.98 1.70 -1.73
CA TYR A 54 -11.45 1.00 -2.90
C TYR A 54 -10.31 0.86 -3.91
N ILE A 55 -10.16 -0.34 -4.46
CA ILE A 55 -9.44 -0.54 -5.71
C ILE A 55 -10.45 -0.27 -6.83
N VAL A 56 -10.11 0.65 -7.72
CA VAL A 56 -10.94 0.98 -8.89
C VAL A 56 -10.20 0.51 -10.14
N SER A 57 -10.87 -0.32 -10.93
CA SER A 57 -10.30 -0.86 -12.16
C SER A 57 -10.59 0.00 -13.38
N ASP A 58 -9.89 -0.27 -14.49
CA ASP A 58 -10.07 0.45 -15.76
C ASP A 58 -11.40 0.16 -16.45
N SER A 59 -12.09 -0.93 -16.09
CA SER A 59 -13.50 -1.14 -16.44
C SER A 59 -14.49 -0.32 -15.60
N GLY A 60 -14.01 0.36 -14.56
CA GLY A 60 -14.82 1.14 -13.62
C GLY A 60 -15.41 0.32 -12.47
N SER A 61 -14.98 -0.94 -12.29
CA SER A 61 -15.39 -1.76 -11.16
C SER A 61 -14.72 -1.25 -9.87
N GLU A 62 -15.48 -1.22 -8.77
CA GLU A 62 -14.97 -0.79 -7.47
C GLU A 62 -15.04 -1.93 -6.47
N VAL A 63 -13.90 -2.26 -5.87
CA VAL A 63 -13.83 -3.30 -4.84
C VAL A 63 -13.35 -2.71 -3.53
N LEU A 64 -14.12 -2.96 -2.47
CA LEU A 64 -13.73 -2.56 -1.11
C LEU A 64 -12.43 -3.28 -0.71
N PHE A 65 -11.42 -2.49 -0.34
CA PHE A 65 -10.11 -2.97 0.03
C PHE A 65 -9.91 -2.90 1.55
N SER A 66 -9.76 -4.07 2.17
CA SER A 66 -9.81 -4.23 3.63
C SER A 66 -8.44 -4.32 4.31
N ALA A 67 -7.33 -4.23 3.56
CA ALA A 67 -6.00 -4.33 4.16
C ALA A 67 -5.59 -3.04 4.91
N ALA A 68 -4.96 -3.22 6.07
CA ALA A 68 -4.54 -2.18 6.99
C ALA A 68 -3.20 -1.52 6.61
N GLY A 69 -3.10 -1.02 5.39
CA GLY A 69 -1.95 -0.25 4.91
C GLY A 69 -2.31 0.67 3.76
N ILE A 70 -1.32 1.34 3.19
CA ILE A 70 -1.49 2.16 1.99
C ILE A 70 -1.16 1.27 0.77
N PRO A 71 -2.11 1.04 -0.15
CA PRO A 71 -1.85 0.22 -1.34
C PRO A 71 -1.08 1.01 -2.40
N TYR A 72 -0.03 0.43 -2.95
CA TYR A 72 0.75 1.00 -4.04
C TYR A 72 0.47 0.20 -5.30
N ILE A 73 0.03 0.87 -6.36
CA ILE A 73 -0.31 0.21 -7.62
C ILE A 73 0.96 -0.40 -8.22
N LEU A 74 0.89 -1.68 -8.59
CA LEU A 74 2.01 -2.37 -9.24
C LEU A 74 2.30 -1.76 -10.64
N PRO A 75 3.53 -1.86 -11.16
CA PRO A 75 3.88 -1.31 -12.47
C PRO A 75 3.10 -1.88 -13.65
N ASP A 76 2.74 -3.15 -13.57
CA ASP A 76 1.89 -3.84 -14.54
C ASP A 76 0.40 -3.56 -14.34
N ARG A 77 0.03 -2.87 -13.25
CA ARG A 77 -1.33 -2.57 -12.78
C ARG A 77 -2.17 -3.82 -12.51
N SER A 78 -1.58 -5.00 -12.37
CA SER A 78 -2.33 -6.23 -12.11
C SER A 78 -2.90 -6.28 -10.69
N GLY A 79 -2.41 -5.43 -9.81
CA GLY A 79 -2.77 -5.40 -8.40
C GLY A 79 -2.10 -4.28 -7.63
N VAL A 80 -2.04 -4.44 -6.31
CA VAL A 80 -1.46 -3.48 -5.38
C VAL A 80 -0.52 -4.15 -4.39
N LEU A 81 0.56 -3.47 -4.04
CA LEU A 81 1.48 -3.82 -2.96
C LEU A 81 1.11 -3.06 -1.69
N VAL A 82 1.03 -3.74 -0.56
CA VAL A 82 0.87 -3.13 0.75
C VAL A 82 2.05 -3.50 1.64
N VAL A 83 2.67 -2.51 2.28
CA VAL A 83 3.60 -2.69 3.41
C VAL A 83 2.87 -2.28 4.68
N PHE A 84 2.92 -3.13 5.70
CA PHE A 84 2.23 -2.98 6.97
C PHE A 84 3.22 -2.52 8.05
N ASN A 85 2.98 -1.36 8.66
CA ASN A 85 3.89 -0.81 9.67
C ASN A 85 3.53 -1.28 11.08
N GLU A 86 2.34 -0.92 11.55
CA GLU A 86 1.88 -1.23 12.90
C GLU A 86 0.50 -1.87 12.85
N LYS A 87 0.26 -2.83 13.75
CA LYS A 87 -1.07 -3.43 13.87
C LYS A 87 -2.05 -2.35 14.31
N PRO A 88 -3.12 -2.09 13.54
CA PRO A 88 -4.11 -1.10 13.94
C PRO A 88 -4.75 -1.44 15.28
N SER A 89 -4.83 -0.45 16.16
CA SER A 89 -5.40 -0.59 17.51
C SER A 89 -6.93 -0.51 17.57
N ARG A 90 -7.58 -0.18 16.44
CA ARG A 90 -9.03 0.16 16.38
C ARG A 90 -9.80 -0.54 15.26
N PHE A 91 -9.15 -1.40 14.48
CA PHE A 91 -9.80 -2.12 13.40
C PHE A 91 -9.90 -3.60 13.78
N ASP A 92 -11.10 -4.00 14.23
CA ASP A 92 -11.47 -5.41 14.43
C ASP A 92 -12.09 -5.93 13.13
N PHE A 93 -11.29 -6.09 12.08
CA PHE A 93 -11.74 -6.82 10.88
C PHE A 93 -11.63 -8.33 11.13
N ALA A 94 -12.73 -9.04 10.92
CA ALA A 94 -12.85 -10.47 11.22
C ALA A 94 -12.42 -11.40 10.07
N GLU A 95 -12.27 -10.92 8.83
CA GLU A 95 -12.07 -11.78 7.66
C GLU A 95 -10.87 -11.40 6.79
N SER A 96 -10.06 -12.42 6.44
CA SER A 96 -8.86 -12.40 5.57
C SER A 96 -7.72 -11.50 6.06
N PRO A 97 -6.43 -11.71 5.72
CA PRO A 97 -5.33 -11.13 6.49
C PRO A 97 -5.18 -9.64 6.18
N TRP A 98 -5.98 -8.84 6.88
CA TRP A 98 -5.96 -7.39 6.87
C TRP A 98 -4.63 -6.83 7.39
N PHE A 99 -3.78 -7.66 8.00
CA PHE A 99 -2.49 -7.25 8.52
C PHE A 99 -1.50 -8.41 8.54
N PHE A 100 -0.25 -8.13 8.13
CA PHE A 100 0.88 -9.02 8.33
C PHE A 100 1.92 -8.34 9.23
N GLY A 101 2.41 -9.06 10.24
CA GLY A 101 3.46 -8.57 11.13
C GLY A 101 4.86 -8.82 10.60
N PHE A 102 5.85 -8.27 11.29
CA PHE A 102 7.26 -8.53 11.00
C PHE A 102 7.60 -10.02 11.15
N PRO A 103 8.54 -10.54 10.33
CA PRO A 103 9.36 -9.83 9.35
C PRO A 103 8.77 -9.76 7.93
N HIS A 104 7.66 -10.47 7.70
CA HIS A 104 6.99 -10.62 6.40
C HIS A 104 5.80 -9.67 6.29
N ASN A 105 6.02 -8.40 6.63
CA ASN A 105 4.98 -7.39 6.80
C ASN A 105 4.58 -6.72 5.48
N ALA A 106 4.54 -7.46 4.38
CA ALA A 106 4.09 -6.92 3.10
C ALA A 106 3.37 -7.99 2.27
N ALA A 107 2.46 -7.56 1.41
CA ALA A 107 1.68 -8.47 0.57
C ALA A 107 1.21 -7.80 -0.72
N ILE A 108 1.02 -8.62 -1.75
CA ILE A 108 0.40 -8.24 -3.01
C ILE A 108 -1.04 -8.72 -3.01
N TYR A 109 -1.93 -7.84 -3.46
CA TYR A 109 -3.34 -8.11 -3.69
C TYR A 109 -3.68 -7.91 -5.15
N ASP A 110 -4.55 -8.73 -5.69
CA ASP A 110 -5.10 -8.61 -7.04
C ASP A 110 -6.03 -7.39 -7.16
N VAL A 111 -6.38 -7.04 -8.40
CA VAL A 111 -7.34 -5.96 -8.72
C VAL A 111 -8.70 -6.15 -8.03
N ASP A 112 -9.10 -7.40 -7.77
CA ASP A 112 -10.33 -7.75 -7.06
C ASP A 112 -10.17 -7.76 -5.53
N GLY A 113 -9.04 -7.27 -5.02
CA GLY A 113 -8.73 -7.20 -3.59
C GLY A 113 -8.41 -8.54 -2.95
N ALA A 114 -8.36 -9.64 -3.70
CA ALA A 114 -7.91 -10.93 -3.17
C ALA A 114 -6.41 -10.89 -2.85
N LEU A 115 -5.99 -11.57 -1.77
CA LEU A 115 -4.58 -11.75 -1.48
C LEU A 115 -3.95 -12.63 -2.56
N ARG A 116 -2.98 -12.10 -3.31
CA ARG A 116 -2.19 -12.87 -4.26
C ARG A 116 -1.11 -13.67 -3.52
N PHE A 117 -0.26 -12.96 -2.76
CA PHE A 117 0.72 -13.59 -1.87
C PHE A 117 1.30 -12.60 -0.84
N GLN A 118 1.79 -13.14 0.27
CA GLN A 118 2.59 -12.43 1.25
C GLN A 118 4.06 -12.45 0.83
N LEU A 119 4.75 -11.32 0.91
CA LEU A 119 6.17 -11.22 0.54
C LEU A 119 7.07 -11.84 1.61
N HIS A 120 8.09 -12.58 1.16
CA HIS A 120 9.07 -13.19 2.02
C HIS A 120 10.27 -12.27 2.22
N ASN A 121 10.49 -11.89 3.48
CA ASN A 121 11.71 -11.22 3.91
C ASN A 121 12.78 -12.28 4.26
N PRO A 122 13.91 -12.34 3.52
CA PRO A 122 14.90 -13.40 3.68
C PRO A 122 15.71 -13.33 4.99
N TYR A 123 15.64 -12.23 5.75
CA TYR A 123 16.48 -11.99 6.93
C TYR A 123 15.81 -12.32 8.28
N GLY A 124 14.54 -12.69 8.30
CA GLY A 124 13.85 -13.14 9.51
C GLY A 124 13.63 -12.05 10.58
N GLY A 125 13.38 -12.46 11.82
CA GLY A 125 12.74 -11.65 12.87
C GLY A 125 13.49 -10.41 13.38
N SER A 126 14.76 -10.20 13.00
CA SER A 126 15.51 -8.96 13.32
C SER A 126 15.41 -7.90 12.22
N SER A 127 14.57 -8.13 11.20
CA SER A 127 14.41 -7.28 10.04
C SER A 127 12.94 -7.10 9.68
N TYR A 128 12.65 -6.12 8.85
CA TYR A 128 11.31 -5.86 8.35
C TYR A 128 11.35 -5.11 7.02
N ILE A 129 10.27 -5.17 6.27
CA ILE A 129 10.07 -4.36 5.07
C ILE A 129 9.62 -2.97 5.54
N GLY A 130 10.50 -1.97 5.46
CA GLY A 130 10.27 -0.65 6.05
C GLY A 130 9.53 0.33 5.15
N ALA A 131 9.82 0.29 3.84
CA ALA A 131 9.22 1.22 2.89
C ALA A 131 9.20 0.66 1.47
N ILE A 132 8.33 1.24 0.64
CA ILE A 132 8.31 1.02 -0.81
C ILE A 132 9.24 2.04 -1.46
N HIS A 133 10.10 1.56 -2.34
CA HIS A 133 10.97 2.38 -3.17
C HIS A 133 10.37 2.51 -4.58
N SER A 134 9.85 3.69 -4.90
CA SER A 134 9.33 4.06 -6.22
C SER A 134 10.24 5.01 -6.99
N GLY A 135 11.50 5.19 -6.53
CA GLY A 135 12.49 6.02 -7.19
C GLY A 135 12.91 5.47 -8.56
N ALA A 136 13.49 6.33 -9.40
CA ALA A 136 14.00 5.92 -10.70
C ALA A 136 15.11 4.87 -10.53
N MET A 137 14.85 3.65 -11.00
CA MET A 137 15.83 2.57 -11.09
C MET A 137 16.12 2.32 -12.57
N PRO A 138 17.19 2.90 -13.16
CA PRO A 138 17.43 2.84 -14.60
C PRO A 138 17.55 1.41 -15.15
N GLU A 139 18.06 0.48 -14.34
CA GLU A 139 18.19 -0.93 -14.69
C GLU A 139 16.85 -1.69 -14.60
N HIS A 140 15.89 -1.15 -13.84
CA HIS A 140 14.58 -1.76 -13.56
C HIS A 140 13.46 -0.70 -13.59
N PRO A 141 13.23 -0.02 -14.73
CA PRO A 141 12.35 1.14 -14.80
C PRO A 141 10.87 0.79 -14.59
N ASN A 142 10.53 -0.49 -14.69
CA ASN A 142 9.16 -1.01 -14.57
C ASN A 142 9.01 -1.93 -13.35
N SER A 143 9.84 -1.75 -12.32
CA SER A 143 9.77 -2.55 -11.09
C SER A 143 9.52 -1.63 -9.89
N LEU A 144 8.74 -2.12 -8.93
CA LEU A 144 8.74 -1.53 -7.59
C LEU A 144 9.85 -2.14 -6.78
N GLY A 145 10.45 -1.32 -5.92
CA GLY A 145 11.37 -1.79 -4.91
C GLY A 145 10.74 -1.76 -3.53
N VAL A 146 11.34 -2.50 -2.60
CA VAL A 146 11.12 -2.36 -1.17
C VAL A 146 12.46 -2.26 -0.46
N LEU A 147 12.43 -1.60 0.68
CA LEU A 147 13.58 -1.36 1.54
C LEU A 147 13.45 -2.29 2.74
N ILE A 148 14.43 -3.18 2.89
CA ILE A 148 14.53 -4.03 4.08
C ILE A 148 15.43 -3.32 5.08
N ASP A 149 14.87 -3.09 6.27
CA ASP A 149 15.56 -2.50 7.40
C ASP A 149 15.87 -3.56 8.46
N THR A 150 16.92 -3.32 9.23
CA THR A 150 17.34 -4.14 10.37
C THR A 150 17.20 -3.32 11.65
N VAL A 151 16.58 -3.91 12.68
CA VAL A 151 16.36 -3.23 13.96
C VAL A 151 17.69 -2.70 14.52
N GLY A 152 17.85 -1.37 14.56
CA GLY A 152 19.02 -0.69 15.11
C GLY A 152 20.13 -0.30 14.11
N HIS A 153 19.86 -0.36 12.79
CA HIS A 153 20.82 0.05 11.75
C HIS A 153 20.27 1.19 10.86
N GLU A 154 21.17 1.92 10.19
CA GLU A 154 20.82 3.10 9.37
C GLU A 154 20.73 2.80 7.85
N SER A 155 21.17 1.62 7.40
CA SER A 155 21.26 1.31 5.96
C SER A 155 20.19 0.32 5.55
N GLU A 156 19.37 0.73 4.60
CA GLU A 156 18.28 -0.07 4.06
C GLU A 156 18.70 -0.77 2.78
N TRP A 157 18.50 -2.09 2.70
CA TRP A 157 18.79 -2.86 1.49
C TRP A 157 17.64 -2.76 0.50
N LEU A 158 17.95 -2.43 -0.76
CA LEU A 158 16.97 -2.37 -1.83
C LEU A 158 16.75 -3.75 -2.44
N TYR A 159 15.50 -4.17 -2.48
CA TYR A 159 15.02 -5.35 -3.17
C TYR A 159 13.99 -4.97 -4.21
N LEU A 160 13.94 -5.70 -5.32
CA LEU A 160 12.85 -5.56 -6.28
C LEU A 160 11.74 -6.55 -5.94
N ILE A 161 10.54 -6.16 -6.34
CA ILE A 161 9.33 -6.97 -6.26
C ILE A 161 9.14 -7.71 -7.58
N ASP A 162 8.94 -9.02 -7.48
CA ASP A 162 8.35 -9.83 -8.53
C ASP A 162 6.81 -9.76 -8.38
N PRO A 163 6.05 -9.22 -9.34
CA PRO A 163 4.59 -9.20 -9.27
C PRO A 163 3.96 -10.60 -9.29
N ASP A 164 4.70 -11.62 -9.71
CA ASP A 164 4.25 -13.00 -9.83
C ASP A 164 4.86 -13.93 -8.75
N GLY A 165 5.71 -13.39 -7.86
CA GLY A 165 6.45 -14.18 -6.87
C GLY A 165 6.51 -13.55 -5.48
N ALA A 166 6.42 -14.39 -4.45
CA ALA A 166 6.57 -13.95 -3.05
C ALA A 166 8.00 -13.57 -2.66
N GLU A 167 9.00 -14.03 -3.44
CA GLU A 167 10.41 -13.83 -3.15
C GLU A 167 10.88 -12.44 -3.61
N LEU A 168 11.73 -11.83 -2.79
CA LEU A 168 12.33 -10.54 -3.09
C LEU A 168 13.60 -10.73 -3.93
N ILE A 169 13.74 -9.94 -5.00
CA ILE A 169 14.90 -10.02 -5.90
C ILE A 169 15.99 -9.09 -5.35
N PRO A 170 17.17 -9.60 -4.92
CA PRO A 170 18.23 -8.77 -4.38
C PRO A 170 18.85 -7.89 -5.47
N THR A 171 19.01 -6.60 -5.19
CA THR A 171 19.73 -5.68 -6.10
C THR A 171 21.21 -5.55 -5.78
N GLY A 172 21.63 -5.96 -4.57
CA GLY A 172 22.97 -5.68 -4.04
C GLY A 172 23.22 -4.20 -3.73
N LYS A 173 22.19 -3.35 -3.75
CA LYS A 173 22.28 -1.92 -3.48
C LYS A 173 21.69 -1.62 -2.10
N TRP A 174 22.34 -0.68 -1.41
CA TRP A 174 21.82 -0.04 -0.20
C TRP A 174 21.40 1.40 -0.51
N ILE A 175 20.40 1.91 0.21
CA ILE A 175 20.00 3.32 0.17
C ILE A 175 20.40 3.95 1.49
N ARG A 176 20.97 5.16 1.41
CA ARG A 176 21.25 6.03 2.54
C ARG A 176 20.60 7.38 2.27
N TYR A 177 19.79 7.84 3.21
CA TYR A 177 19.16 9.17 3.17
C TYR A 177 20.07 10.24 3.79
#